data_AF-A0A378BM43-F1
#
_entry.id   AF-A0A378BM43-F1
#
_cell.length_a   1.000
_cell.length_b   1.000
_cell.length_c   1.000
_cell.angle_alpha   90.00
_cell.angle_beta   90.00
_cell.angle_gamma   90.00
#
_symmetry.space_group_name_H-M   'P 1'
#
loop_
_entity.id
_entity.type
_entity.pdbx_description
1 polymer ?
#
loop_
_entity_poly.entity_id
_entity_poly.type
_entity_poly.pdbx_seq_one_letter_code
_entity_poly.pdbx_strand_id
1 'polypeptide(L)' 'MYYPFVRKALFQLDPERAHEVTFQQLRRVTGTPLEMLVRQKVPARACHLHGANL' A
#
# COMPACT_ATOMS: atom_id res chain seq x y z
N MET A 1 0.37 -12.19 -4.10
CA MET A 1 0.00 -11.33 -2.96
C MET A 1 -1.09 -12.00 -2.15
N TYR A 2 -1.00 -11.99 -0.81
CA TYR A 2 -2.00 -12.55 0.11
C TYR A 2 -3.23 -11.64 0.33
N TYR A 3 -3.47 -10.72 -0.62
CA TYR A 3 -4.54 -9.72 -0.59
C TYR A 3 -5.95 -10.28 -0.37
N PRO A 4 -6.33 -11.48 -0.86
CA PRO A 4 -7.67 -12.03 -0.63
C PRO A 4 -8.02 -12.24 0.85
N PHE A 5 -7.04 -12.57 1.69
CA PHE A 5 -7.26 -12.78 3.13
C PHE A 5 -7.33 -11.45 3.89
N VAL A 6 -6.42 -10.53 3.58
CA VAL A 6 -6.42 -9.18 4.16
C VAL A 6 -7.71 -8.45 3.80
N ARG A 7 -8.18 -8.58 2.56
CA ARG A 7 -9.45 -8.01 2.10
C ARG A 7 -10.63 -8.52 2.92
N LYS A 8 -10.70 -9.82 3.20
CA LYS A 8 -11.77 -10.38 4.04
C LYS A 8 -11.76 -9.80 5.45
N ALA A 9 -10.59 -9.58 6.05
CA ALA A 9 -10.48 -8.98 7.37
C ALA A 9 -10.85 -7.49 7.36
N LEU A 10 -10.36 -6.73 6.36
CA LEU A 10 -10.65 -5.30 6.24
C LEU A 10 -12.13 -5.02 5.94
N PHE A 11 -12.80 -5.88 5.18
CA PHE A 11 -14.21 -5.67 4.77
C PHE A 11 -15.21 -6.04 5.88
N GLN A 12 -14.74 -6.59 6.99
CA GLN A 12 -15.55 -6.79 8.20
C GLN A 12 -15.58 -5.55 9.09
N LEU A 13 -14.71 -4.57 8.82
CA LEU A 13 -14.64 -3.29 9.55
C LEU A 13 -15.41 -2.22 8.78
N ASP A 14 -15.87 -1.18 9.49
CA ASP A 14 -16.33 0.05 8.85
C ASP A 14 -15.24 0.61 7.92
N PRO A 15 -15.60 1.16 6.75
CA PRO A 15 -14.62 1.62 5.77
C PRO A 15 -13.66 2.68 6.33
N GLU A 16 -14.13 3.56 7.22
CA GLU A 16 -13.29 4.54 7.90
C GLU A 16 -12.29 3.88 8.85
N ARG A 17 -12.74 2.89 9.63
CA ARG A 17 -11.87 2.13 10.54
C ARG A 17 -10.85 1.28 9.80
N ALA A 18 -11.26 0.62 8.72
CA ALA A 18 -10.34 -0.14 7.86
C ALA A 18 -9.24 0.77 7.28
N HIS A 19 -9.62 1.98 6.88
CA HIS A 19 -8.70 2.98 6.37
C HIS A 19 -7.70 3.45 7.44
N GLU A 20 -8.18 3.86 8.63
CA GLU A 20 -7.35 4.30 9.75
C GLU A 20 -6.33 3.22 10.16
N VAL A 21 -6.79 1.98 10.32
CA VAL A 21 -5.94 0.85 10.70
C VAL A 21 -4.86 0.62 9.65
N THR A 22 -5.24 0.61 8.37
CA THR A 22 -4.28 0.40 7.27
C THR A 22 -3.23 1.51 7.24
N PHE A 23 -3.65 2.78 7.36
CA PHE A 23 -2.72 3.91 7.38
C PHE A 23 -1.81 3.91 8.60
N GLN A 24 -2.32 3.57 9.78
CA GLN A 24 -1.52 3.49 10.99
C GLN A 24 -0.46 2.39 10.89
N GLN A 25 -0.81 1.23 10.32
CA GLN A 25 0.15 0.14 10.09
C GLN A 25 1.19 0.53 9.04
N LEU A 26 0.77 1.13 7.93
CA LEU A 26 1.70 1.62 6.91
C LEU A 26 2.68 2.64 7.48
N ARG A 27 2.21 3.64 8.24
CA ARG A 27 3.08 4.63 8.89
C ARG A 27 4.11 4.03 9.84
N ARG A 28 3.76 2.96 10.56
CA ARG A 28 4.69 2.25 11.45
C ARG A 28 5.74 1.45 10.69
N VAL A 29 5.40 0.98 9.50
CA VAL A 29 6.25 0.15 8.66
C VAL A 29 7.15 0.99 7.75
N THR A 30 6.70 2.16 7.31
CA THR A 30 7.47 3.12 6.50
C THR A 30 8.79 3.49 7.17
N GLY A 31 9.90 3.40 6.44
CA GLY A 31 11.23 3.72 6.94
C GLY A 31 11.86 2.64 7.84
N THR A 32 11.17 1.50 8.03
CA THR A 32 11.70 0.35 8.76
C THR A 32 12.03 -0.79 7.80
N PRO A 33 12.86 -1.78 8.18
CA PRO A 33 13.10 -2.97 7.36
C PRO A 33 11.82 -3.75 6.99
N LEU A 34 10.74 -3.60 7.76
CA LEU A 34 9.43 -4.20 7.47
C LEU A 34 8.79 -3.62 6.20
N GLU A 35 9.26 -2.48 5.69
CA GLU A 35 8.80 -1.89 4.43
C GLU A 35 8.97 -2.86 3.25
N MET A 36 9.96 -3.77 3.32
CA MET A 36 10.14 -4.81 2.31
C MET A 36 8.95 -5.77 2.18
N LEU A 37 8.09 -5.91 3.20
CA LEU A 37 6.90 -6.76 3.15
C LEU A 37 5.81 -6.17 2.24
N VAL A 38 5.79 -4.85 2.09
CA VAL A 38 4.81 -4.12 1.26
C VAL A 38 5.41 -3.62 -0.06
N ARG A 39 6.73 -3.51 -0.15
CA ARG A 39 7.44 -3.01 -1.34
C ARG A 39 7.38 -4.03 -2.48
N GLN A 40 6.86 -3.58 -3.62
CA GLN A 40 6.83 -4.37 -4.85
C GLN A 40 7.84 -3.82 -5.87
N LYS A 41 8.64 -4.70 -6.47
CA LYS A 41 9.42 -4.34 -7.66
C LYS A 41 8.48 -4.29 -8.86
N VAL A 42 8.35 -3.12 -9.48
CA VAL A 42 7.54 -2.89 -10.68
C VAL A 42 8.48 -2.38 -11.78
N PRO A 43 8.36 -2.85 -13.04
CA PRO A 43 9.22 -2.38 -14.13
C PRO A 43 8.98 -0.89 -14.38
N ALA A 44 10.07 -0.13 -14.55
CA ALA A 44 9.99 1.28 -14.91
C ALA A 44 9.43 1.41 -16.34
N ARG A 45 8.31 2.11 -16.45
CA ARG A 45 7.73 2.53 -17.73
C ARG A 45 7.60 4.05 -17.68
N ALA A 46 8.64 4.73 -18.15
CA ALA A 46 8.67 6.18 -18.18
C ALA A 46 7.59 6.70 -19.12
N CYS A 47 6.71 7.55 -18.61
CA CYS A 47 5.69 8.24 -19.40
C CYS A 47 5.86 9.75 -19.22
N HIS A 48 5.80 10.50 -20.32
CA HIS A 48 5.88 11.95 -20.28
C HIS A 48 4.47 12.53 -20.20
N LEU A 49 4.14 13.23 -19.12
CA LEU A 49 2.84 13.86 -18.91
C LEU A 49 3.03 15.33 -18.51
N HIS A 50 2.43 16.25 -19.25
CA HIS A 50 2.44 17.69 -18.96
C HIS A 50 3.83 18.27 -18.59
N GLY A 51 4.92 17.81 -19.25
CA GLY A 51 6.27 18.32 -18.99
C GLY A 51 7.05 17.57 -17.91
N ALA A 52 6.47 16.55 -17.26
CA ALA A 52 7.12 15.73 -16.25
C ALA A 52 7.26 14.27 -16.70
N ASN A 53 8.36 13.63 -16.31
CA ASN A 53 8.55 12.18 -16.44
C ASN A 53 8.02 11.49 -15.18
N LEU A 54 7.08 10.56 -15.38
CA LEU A 54 6.51 9.68 -14.35
C LEU A 54 7.17 8.30 -14.36
#